data_AF-A0A6B9GEP6-F1
#
_entry.id   AF-A0A6B9GEP6-F1
#
_cell.length_a   1.000
_cell.length_b   1.000
_cell.length_c   1.000
_cell.angle_alpha   90.00
_cell.angle_beta   90.00
_cell.angle_gamma   90.00
#
_symmetry.space_group_name_H-M   'P 1'
#
loop_
_entity.id
_entity.type
_entity.pdbx_description
1 polymer ?
#
loop_
_entity_poly.entity_id
_entity_poly.type
_entity_poly.pdbx_seq_one_letter_code
_entity_poly.pdbx_strand_id
1 'polypeptide(L)'
;MKNTYYISISKTNDNHILHNATCRIYSENKEDMILIGRYEQLVIALGISRNNFRKVTPCAQCILKRRHYNISSPRITPVPVRHFPE
;
A
#
# COMPACT_ATOMS: atom_id res chain seq x y z
N MET A 1 -6.49 -5.46 8.28
CA MET A 1 -6.93 -5.97 6.94
C MET A 1 -5.70 -6.23 6.08
N LYS A 2 -5.64 -7.37 5.38
CA LYS A 2 -4.50 -7.74 4.51
C LYS A 2 -4.68 -7.18 3.10
N ASN A 3 -3.63 -6.53 2.57
CA ASN A 3 -3.58 -5.98 1.23
C ASN A 3 -2.84 -6.91 0.27
N THR A 4 -3.30 -6.98 -0.97
CA THR A 4 -2.62 -7.75 -2.03
C THR A 4 -1.52 -6.89 -2.68
N TYR A 5 -0.35 -7.50 -2.89
CA TYR A 5 0.84 -6.84 -3.43
C TYR A 5 1.33 -7.51 -4.70
N TYR A 6 1.72 -6.68 -5.66
CA TYR A 6 2.21 -7.08 -6.98
C TYR A 6 3.54 -6.39 -7.26
N ILE A 7 4.42 -7.05 -8.01
CA ILE A 7 5.69 -6.47 -8.45
C ILE A 7 5.67 -6.30 -9.96
N SER A 8 6.13 -5.16 -10.46
CA SER A 8 6.31 -4.96 -11.89
C SER A 8 7.54 -5.69 -12.40
N ILE A 9 7.42 -6.35 -13.54
CA ILE A 9 8.56 -6.91 -14.26
C ILE A 9 9.03 -5.83 -15.25
N SER A 10 10.14 -5.17 -14.93
CA SER A 10 10.74 -4.25 -15.87
C SER A 10 11.56 -5.05 -16.89
N LYS A 11 11.20 -4.92 -18.17
CA LYS A 11 11.86 -5.61 -19.30
C LYS A 11 13.18 -4.94 -19.71
N THR A 12 13.39 -3.68 -19.34
CA THR A 12 14.48 -2.84 -19.83
C THR A 12 15.52 -2.51 -18.77
N ASN A 13 15.12 -2.43 -17.51
CA ASN A 13 16.00 -2.18 -16.38
C ASN A 13 15.68 -3.16 -15.27
N ASP A 14 16.69 -3.76 -14.63
CA ASP A 14 16.56 -4.75 -13.55
C ASP A 14 16.03 -4.14 -12.22
N ASN A 15 15.24 -3.06 -12.30
CA ASN A 15 14.60 -2.36 -11.20
C ASN A 15 13.12 -2.70 -11.16
N HIS A 16 12.70 -3.35 -10.08
CA HIS A 16 11.31 -3.73 -9.89
C HIS A 16 10.58 -2.76 -8.96
N ILE A 17 9.30 -2.51 -9.23
CA ILE A 17 8.47 -1.64 -8.41
C ILE A 17 7.37 -2.46 -7.73
N LEU A 18 7.29 -2.35 -6.41
CA LEU A 18 6.25 -3.00 -5.62
C LEU A 18 5.00 -2.11 -5.51
N HIS A 19 3.87 -2.64 -5.93
CA HIS A 19 2.56 -1.99 -5.91
C HIS A 19 1.58 -2.71 -4.98
N ASN A 20 0.69 -1.92 -4.38
CA ASN A 20 -0.53 -2.43 -3.75
C ASN A 20 -1.62 -2.54 -4.82
N ALA A 21 -2.51 -3.52 -4.71
CA ALA A 21 -3.66 -3.73 -5.61
C ALA A 21 -4.58 -2.50 -5.79
N THR A 22 -4.57 -1.57 -4.83
CA THR A 22 -5.36 -0.33 -4.85
C THR A 22 -4.61 0.87 -5.46
N CYS A 23 -3.42 0.64 -5.99
CA CYS A 23 -2.63 1.65 -6.70
C CYS A 23 -3.25 1.95 -8.07
N ARG A 24 -3.32 3.24 -8.44
CA ARG A 24 -3.88 3.64 -9.73
C ARG A 24 -2.97 3.25 -10.91
N ILE A 25 -1.66 3.36 -10.73
CA ILE A 25 -0.64 2.92 -11.70
C ILE A 25 -0.75 1.42 -11.99
N TYR A 26 -1.14 0.61 -10.99
CA TYR A 26 -1.43 -0.81 -11.16
C TYR A 26 -2.64 -1.04 -12.08
N SER A 27 -3.69 -0.22 -11.98
CA SER A 27 -4.89 -0.38 -12.80
C SER A 27 -4.61 -0.21 -14.30
N GLU A 28 -3.59 0.57 -14.66
CA GLU A 28 -3.27 0.92 -16.05
C GLU A 28 -2.27 -0.05 -16.71
N ASN A 29 -1.50 -0.83 -15.92
CA ASN A 29 -0.40 -1.68 -16.43
C ASN A 29 -0.44 -3.12 -15.87
N LYS A 30 -1.62 -3.72 -15.75
CA LYS A 30 -1.78 -5.03 -15.08
C LYS A 30 -1.05 -6.19 -15.76
N GLU A 31 -0.83 -6.11 -17.07
CA GLU A 31 -0.40 -7.27 -17.88
C GLU A 31 1.05 -7.72 -17.60
N ASP A 32 1.90 -6.86 -17.04
CA ASP A 32 3.33 -7.13 -16.79
C ASP A 32 3.69 -7.21 -15.28
N MET A 33 2.81 -7.77 -14.45
CA MET A 33 3.04 -7.85 -12.99
C MET A 33 2.92 -9.27 -12.41
N ILE A 34 3.76 -9.57 -11.40
CA ILE A 34 3.74 -10.83 -10.65
C ILE A 34 3.08 -10.60 -9.29
N LEU A 35 2.19 -11.51 -8.90
CA LEU A 35 1.62 -11.52 -7.56
C LEU A 35 2.69 -11.93 -6.53
N ILE A 36 2.96 -11.08 -5.54
CA ILE A 36 3.83 -11.44 -4.40
C ILE A 36 3.02 -12.11 -3.29
N GLY A 37 1.80 -11.62 -3.02
CA GLY A 37 0.92 -12.19 -2.00
C GLY A 37 0.11 -11.17 -1.23
N ARG A 38 -0.47 -11.60 -0.10
CA ARG A 38 -1.30 -10.77 0.79
C ARG A 38 -0.60 -10.49 2.11
N TYR A 39 -0.33 -9.22 2.40
CA TYR A 39 0.39 -8.78 3.60
C TYR A 39 -0.32 -7.62 4.29
N GLU A 40 -0.12 -7.50 5.59
CA GLU A 40 -0.68 -6.40 6.36
C GLU A 40 0.07 -5.09 6.10
N GLN A 41 1.39 -5.19 5.94
CA GLN A 41 2.26 -4.03 5.82
C GLN A 41 3.07 -4.06 4.52
N LEU A 42 3.24 -2.87 3.92
CA LEU A 42 4.07 -2.69 2.72
C LEU A 42 5.52 -3.11 2.99
N VAL A 43 6.03 -2.87 4.21
CA VAL A 43 7.40 -3.22 4.58
C VAL A 43 7.65 -4.73 4.55
N ILE A 44 6.67 -5.54 4.97
CA ILE A 44 6.75 -7.00 4.93
C ILE A 44 6.78 -7.47 3.48
N ALA A 45 5.84 -6.98 2.67
CA ALA A 45 5.80 -7.28 1.23
C ALA A 45 7.11 -6.89 0.55
N LEU A 46 7.68 -5.72 0.89
CA LEU A 46 8.93 -5.22 0.34
C LEU A 46 10.14 -6.07 0.75
N GLY A 47 10.20 -6.54 2.00
CA GLY A 47 11.24 -7.46 2.46
C GLY A 47 11.21 -8.77 1.68
N ILE A 48 10.03 -9.37 1.53
CA ILE A 48 9.86 -10.61 0.75
C ILE A 48 10.24 -10.39 -0.72
N SER A 49 9.80 -9.30 -1.33
CA SER A 49 10.18 -8.98 -2.70
C SER A 49 11.68 -8.80 -2.87
N ARG A 50 12.37 -8.12 -1.94
CA ARG A 50 13.83 -7.92 -1.99
C ARG A 50 14.63 -9.21 -1.82
N ASN A 51 14.06 -10.21 -1.14
CA ASN A 51 14.70 -11.52 -1.03
C ASN A 51 14.63 -12.32 -2.33
N ASN A 52 13.65 -12.04 -3.20
CA ASN A 52 13.38 -12.81 -4.42
C ASN A 52 13.82 -12.09 -5.70
N PHE A 53 13.91 -10.76 -5.67
CA PHE A 53 14.21 -9.93 -6.84
C PHE A 53 15.34 -8.94 -6.53
N ARG A 54 16.24 -8.73 -7.49
CA ARG A 54 17.29 -7.71 -7.38
C ARG A 54 16.66 -6.31 -7.51
N LYS A 55 17.11 -5.35 -6.71
CA LYS A 55 16.72 -3.92 -6.78
C LYS A 55 15.19 -3.66 -6.82
N VAL A 56 14.51 -3.97 -5.72
CA VAL A 56 13.08 -3.64 -5.53
C VAL A 56 12.89 -2.31 -4.81
N THR A 57 12.10 -1.43 -5.41
CA THR A 57 11.67 -0.16 -4.84
C THR A 57 10.15 -0.12 -4.61
N PRO A 58 9.66 0.51 -3.54
CA PRO A 58 8.22 0.68 -3.34
C PRO A 58 7.65 1.76 -4.26
N CYS A 59 6.45 1.55 -4.79
CA CYS A 59 5.74 2.57 -5.55
C CYS A 59 5.48 3.83 -4.69
N ALA A 60 5.92 5.00 -5.16
CA ALA A 60 5.75 6.27 -4.47
C ALA A 60 4.27 6.57 -4.13
N GLN A 61 3.34 6.32 -5.06
CA GLN A 61 1.91 6.50 -4.78
C GLN A 61 1.39 5.56 -3.69
N CYS A 62 1.88 4.31 -3.64
CA CYS A 62 1.48 3.36 -2.59
C CYS A 62 1.96 3.79 -1.20
N ILE A 63 3.12 4.45 -1.13
CA ILE A 63 3.66 5.02 0.11
C ILE A 63 2.83 6.24 0.53
N LEU A 64 2.55 7.17 -0.39
CA LEU A 64 1.82 8.40 -0.10
C LEU A 64 0.35 8.15 0.28
N LYS A 65 -0.34 7.23 -0.41
CA LYS A 65 -1.72 6.87 -0.07
C LYS A 65 -1.82 6.29 1.35
N ARG A 66 -0.84 5.49 1.78
CA ARG A 66 -0.74 5.02 3.17
C ARG A 66 -0.52 6.16 4.16
N ARG A 67 0.28 7.18 3.82
CA ARG A 67 0.38 8.38 4.67
C ARG A 67 -0.98 9.04 4.82
N HIS A 68 -1.77 9.16 3.76
CA HIS A 68 -3.10 9.76 3.85
C HIS A 68 -4.09 8.92 4.69
N TYR A 69 -4.04 7.58 4.61
CA TYR A 69 -4.83 6.71 5.50
C TYR A 69 -4.33 6.68 6.95
N ASN A 70 -3.04 6.93 7.20
CA ASN A 70 -2.50 7.09 8.55
C ASN A 70 -2.75 8.50 9.12
N ILE A 71 -3.15 9.46 8.28
CA ILE A 71 -3.52 10.84 8.66
C ILE A 71 -5.04 11.00 8.82
N SER A 72 -5.86 10.03 8.42
CA SER A 72 -7.26 9.99 8.84
C SER A 72 -7.33 9.71 10.34
N SER A 73 -7.13 10.77 11.12
CA SER A 73 -7.56 10.88 12.50
C SER A 73 -9.01 10.42 12.57
N PRO A 74 -9.40 9.60 13.57
CA PRO A 74 -10.80 9.26 13.75
C PRO A 74 -11.58 10.57 13.77
N ARG A 75 -12.58 10.71 12.88
CA ARG A 75 -13.54 11.81 12.99
C ARG A 75 -14.12 11.72 14.39
N ILE A 76 -13.71 12.60 15.29
CA ILE A 76 -14.31 12.75 16.60
C ILE A 76 -15.74 13.17 16.30
N THR A 77 -16.67 12.23 16.34
CA THR A 77 -18.11 12.54 16.33
C THR A 77 -18.38 13.31 17.61
N PRO A 78 -18.81 14.58 17.55
CA PRO A 78 -19.20 15.30 18.76
C PRO A 78 -20.40 14.57 19.38
N VAL A 79 -20.21 14.03 20.58
CA VAL A 79 -21.29 13.43 21.36
C VAL A 79 -21.97 14.57 22.13
N PRO A 80 -23.32 14.65 22.12
CA PRO A 80 -24.02 15.66 22.91
C PRO A 80 -23.68 15.53 24.39
N VAL A 81 -23.24 16.62 25.02
CA VAL A 81 -23.05 16.68 26.46
C VAL A 81 -24.44 16.62 27.12
N ARG A 82 -24.68 15.59 27.94
CA ARG A 82 -25.88 15.55 28.79
C ARG A 82 -25.64 16.45 29.98
N HIS A 83 -26.29 17.61 30.01
CA HIS A 83 -26.43 18.38 31.24
C HIS A 83 -27.41 17.63 32.15
N PHE A 84 -26.94 17.14 33.29
CA PHE A 84 -27.83 16.69 34.36
C PHE A 84 -28.39 17.93 35.07
N PRO A 85 -29.71 18.01 35.32
CA PRO A 85 -30.27 19.07 36.15
C PRO A 85 -29.82 18.87 37.61
N GLU A 86 -29.51 20.00 38.26
CA GLU A 86 -29.21 20.10 39.70
C GLU A 86 -30.41 19.75 40.58
#